data_AF-A0A2N3LHF2-F1
#
_entry.id   AF-A0A2N3LHF2-F1
#
_cell.length_a   1.000
_cell.length_b   1.000
_cell.length_c   1.000
_cell.angle_alpha   90.00
_cell.angle_beta   90.00
_cell.angle_gamma   90.00
#
_symmetry.space_group_name_H-M   'P 1'
#
loop_
_entity.id
_entity.type
_entity.pdbx_description
1 polymer ?
#
loop_
_entity_poly.entity_id
_entity_poly.type
_entity_poly.pdbx_seq_one_letter_code
_entity_poly.pdbx_strand_id
1 'polypeptide(L)'
;MKSLTTKLFVVISIVFLITGCEINIDKHTKNINSDPVQEELNKLTLAEKIGQMIISGIDGSSATTDAANLIRQYKLGGLILFGGNVKSDSQLVNLTNGIKTANSKNKVPLFISVDQEGGRVNRMPATVINTPRAMSIGQTQNDKYAYNIGKVIAKELTSFGFNVDFAPVLDIQSNPKNTVIGDRSFGSNSSVVSKLGVMMMKGIRSGNIIPVIKHFPGHGDTFTDSHLDLPVVDKGIASLNQLELIPFRNAFKNQADMVMVAHILMKKLDSKYPASMSKTVITGLLRKQLGFNGVVITDDMTMGAITKHYNLKDAAVRAVNAGCDMILVGHGKDNVSTVYNSLYEAAKNHTIKEDTIDKSVYRILSLKRKYELTNHHVPPVNITKLNSQIERANSYSSSTNSSAKASLLKDIATKAKKGEIINAEFHVGITMDTVRKEWGKEETSDYVAAAKGTFSTYRKKHVVVAYNKEHLLFEIRSFDPILRNVTVEDIKSNFGLPNSDITTENNEEIISYSYRPYTVKFVFPNHNQQAILDHYSVSSPPK
;
A
#
# COMPACT_ATOMS: atom_id res chain seq x y z
N MET A 1 61.51 12.81 76.14
CA MET A 1 62.98 12.86 76.32
C MET A 1 63.59 13.66 75.17
N LYS A 2 64.48 14.63 75.47
CA LYS A 2 65.41 15.39 74.57
C LYS A 2 64.76 16.11 73.35
N SER A 3 64.51 17.42 73.44
CA SER A 3 65.36 18.56 72.97
C SER A 3 65.54 18.60 71.45
N LEU A 4 65.08 19.60 70.69
CA LEU A 4 65.25 21.07 70.77
C LEU A 4 66.68 21.54 70.45
N THR A 5 66.92 21.84 69.17
CA THR A 5 67.97 22.74 68.63
C THR A 5 67.64 23.11 67.16
N THR A 6 68.18 24.19 66.57
CA THR A 6 67.70 25.59 66.69
C THR A 6 68.45 26.51 65.72
N LYS A 7 67.77 27.49 65.08
CA LYS A 7 68.32 28.63 64.26
C LYS A 7 68.96 28.27 62.90
N LEU A 8 69.05 29.15 61.88
CA LEU A 8 68.46 30.48 61.56
C LEU A 8 68.98 30.89 60.16
N PHE A 9 68.19 31.56 59.31
CA PHE A 9 68.56 32.83 58.64
C PHE A 9 67.40 33.42 57.84
N VAL A 10 67.14 34.70 58.07
CA VAL A 10 66.18 35.54 57.34
C VAL A 10 66.98 36.57 56.56
N VAL A 11 66.73 36.71 55.26
CA VAL A 11 66.96 37.97 54.53
C VAL A 11 65.76 38.21 53.62
N ILE A 12 65.16 39.39 53.75
CA ILE A 12 64.05 39.89 52.94
C ILE A 12 64.64 40.60 51.71
N SER A 13 64.04 40.41 50.53
CA SER A 13 64.04 41.45 49.49
C SER A 13 62.85 41.30 48.56
N ILE A 14 62.19 42.42 48.32
CA ILE A 14 60.90 42.57 47.64
C ILE A 14 61.16 43.02 46.20
N VAL A 15 60.57 42.35 45.21
CA VAL A 15 60.19 42.97 43.93
C VAL A 15 58.84 42.43 43.50
N PHE A 16 57.88 43.34 43.30
CA PHE A 16 56.60 43.07 42.64
C PHE A 16 56.81 42.93 41.13
N LEU A 17 56.17 41.95 40.49
CA LEU A 17 55.59 42.13 39.16
C LEU A 17 54.54 41.05 38.89
N ILE A 18 53.29 41.48 38.75
CA ILE A 18 52.17 40.64 38.37
C ILE A 18 52.15 40.55 36.85
N THR A 19 52.37 39.36 36.29
CA THR A 19 52.01 39.03 34.92
C THR A 19 51.09 37.81 34.94
N GLY A 20 49.97 37.92 34.23
CA GLY A 20 48.88 36.97 34.34
C GLY A 20 49.22 35.60 33.74
N CYS A 21 48.82 34.54 34.44
CA CYS A 21 48.53 33.27 33.82
C CYS A 21 47.01 33.09 33.91
N GLU A 22 46.31 33.36 32.80
CA GLU A 22 44.89 33.03 32.71
C GLU A 22 44.73 31.53 32.89
N ILE A 23 44.05 31.11 33.95
CA ILE A 23 43.61 29.73 34.11
C ILE A 23 42.49 29.54 33.09
N ASN A 24 42.87 29.12 31.89
CA ASN A 24 41.93 28.78 30.83
C ASN A 24 41.21 27.48 31.25
N ILE A 25 40.10 27.65 31.97
CA ILE A 25 39.19 26.57 32.31
C ILE A 25 38.54 26.14 31.01
N ASP A 26 39.16 25.14 30.38
CA ASP A 26 38.72 24.57 29.12
C ASP A 26 37.33 23.96 29.33
N LYS A 27 36.29 24.74 29.03
CA LYS A 27 34.91 24.29 28.98
C LYS A 27 34.76 23.40 27.76
N HIS A 28 35.24 22.17 27.88
CA HIS A 28 34.68 21.02 27.16
C HIS A 28 33.27 20.72 27.67
N THR A 29 32.37 21.71 27.54
CA THR A 29 30.97 21.44 27.28
C THR A 29 30.93 20.61 26.01
N LYS A 30 30.78 19.29 26.18
CA LYS A 30 30.40 18.39 25.08
C LYS A 30 29.27 19.08 24.33
N ASN A 31 29.47 19.31 23.04
CA ASN A 31 28.42 19.79 22.17
C ASN A 31 27.35 18.69 22.15
N ILE A 32 26.34 18.82 23.01
CA ILE A 32 25.16 17.96 22.98
C ILE A 32 24.54 18.25 21.63
N ASN A 33 24.62 17.32 20.68
CA ASN A 33 23.93 17.43 19.40
C ASN A 33 22.47 17.75 19.71
N SER A 34 22.07 19.01 19.51
CA SER A 34 20.72 19.43 19.83
C SER A 34 19.78 18.77 18.85
N ASP A 35 18.72 18.18 19.38
CA ASP A 35 17.68 17.58 18.56
C ASP A 35 16.89 18.73 17.89
N PRO A 36 16.99 18.91 16.57
CA PRO A 36 16.36 20.04 15.90
C PRO A 36 14.83 19.91 15.86
N VAL A 37 14.29 18.70 16.02
CA VAL A 37 12.84 18.47 16.16
C VAL A 37 12.39 18.93 17.55
N GLN A 38 13.13 18.57 18.60
CA GLN A 38 12.83 19.02 19.96
C GLN A 38 12.96 20.54 20.11
N GLU A 39 13.96 21.16 19.48
CA GLU A 39 14.06 22.61 19.40
C GLU A 39 12.87 23.27 18.70
N GLU A 40 12.40 22.69 17.60
CA GLU A 40 11.24 23.20 16.85
C GLU A 40 9.95 23.04 17.67
N LEU A 41 9.75 21.89 18.32
CA LEU A 41 8.65 21.62 19.25
C LEU A 41 8.62 22.61 20.43
N ASN A 42 9.78 22.90 21.03
CA ASN A 42 9.90 23.86 22.14
C ASN A 42 9.57 25.31 21.74
N LYS A 43 9.59 25.63 20.44
CA LYS A 43 9.22 26.95 19.89
C LYS A 43 7.71 27.05 19.58
N LEU A 44 6.93 25.97 19.73
CA LEU A 44 5.48 25.96 19.53
C LEU A 44 4.72 26.21 20.84
N THR A 45 3.78 27.16 20.80
CA THR A 45 2.75 27.33 21.83
C THR A 45 1.80 26.13 21.86
N LEU A 46 1.07 25.92 22.96
CA LEU A 46 0.05 24.87 23.04
C LEU A 46 -0.99 24.97 21.91
N ALA A 47 -1.41 26.18 21.55
CA ALA A 47 -2.31 26.43 20.42
C ALA A 47 -1.72 25.92 19.09
N GLU A 48 -0.45 26.22 18.81
CA GLU A 48 0.25 25.72 17.62
C GLU A 48 0.43 24.20 17.67
N LYS A 49 0.78 23.62 18.83
CA LYS A 49 0.90 22.16 19.03
C LYS A 49 -0.43 21.44 18.70
N ILE A 50 -1.55 21.92 19.24
CA ILE A 50 -2.89 21.37 18.93
C ILE A 50 -3.24 21.54 17.46
N GLY A 51 -2.95 22.71 16.86
CA GLY A 51 -3.09 22.95 15.43
C GLY A 51 -2.37 21.90 14.58
N GLN A 52 -1.12 21.60 14.93
CA GLN A 52 -0.32 20.59 14.22
C GLN A 52 -0.93 19.18 14.25
N MET A 53 -1.80 18.86 15.22
CA MET A 53 -2.47 17.55 15.32
C MET A 53 -3.74 17.44 14.46
N ILE A 54 -4.03 18.40 13.57
CA ILE A 54 -5.25 18.40 12.75
C ILE A 54 -4.91 18.49 11.25
N ILE A 55 -5.54 17.63 10.45
CA ILE A 55 -5.70 17.81 8.99
C ILE A 55 -7.17 18.14 8.70
N SER A 56 -7.41 19.24 8.00
CA SER A 56 -8.75 19.74 7.67
C SER A 56 -9.04 19.63 6.18
N GLY A 57 -10.27 19.30 5.80
CA GLY A 57 -10.76 19.67 4.48
C GLY A 57 -11.00 21.18 4.36
N ILE A 58 -11.35 21.63 3.16
CA ILE A 58 -11.73 23.03 2.88
C ILE A 58 -12.93 23.05 1.93
N ASP A 59 -13.74 24.09 2.02
CA ASP A 59 -14.85 24.31 1.08
C ASP A 59 -14.37 25.06 -0.19
N GLY A 60 -14.98 24.74 -1.34
CA GLY A 60 -14.71 25.40 -2.61
C GLY A 60 -13.38 25.01 -3.29
N SER A 61 -13.02 25.72 -4.35
CA SER A 61 -11.88 25.38 -5.25
C SER A 61 -10.79 26.46 -5.30
N SER A 62 -10.61 27.19 -4.19
CA SER A 62 -9.63 28.28 -4.11
C SER A 62 -9.09 28.42 -2.69
N ALA A 63 -7.85 28.88 -2.54
CA ALA A 63 -7.25 29.18 -1.23
C ALA A 63 -7.75 30.53 -0.66
N THR A 64 -9.04 30.83 -0.84
CA THR A 64 -9.68 32.06 -0.40
C THR A 64 -9.90 32.04 1.12
N THR A 65 -10.70 32.99 1.60
CA THR A 65 -10.93 33.31 3.01
C THR A 65 -11.11 32.11 3.92
N ASP A 66 -11.82 31.05 3.52
CA ASP A 66 -12.06 29.87 4.37
C ASP A 66 -10.76 29.10 4.68
N ALA A 67 -10.11 28.50 3.68
CA ALA A 67 -8.84 27.79 3.81
C ALA A 67 -7.77 28.67 4.50
N ALA A 68 -7.67 29.94 4.09
CA ALA A 68 -6.70 30.87 4.64
C ALA A 68 -7.00 31.26 6.10
N ASN A 69 -8.27 31.31 6.52
CA ASN A 69 -8.65 31.53 7.90
C ASN A 69 -8.36 30.29 8.75
N LEU A 70 -8.73 29.09 8.29
CA LEU A 70 -8.45 27.84 9.00
C LEU A 70 -6.94 27.69 9.29
N ILE A 71 -6.08 27.92 8.29
CA ILE A 71 -4.61 27.90 8.43
C ILE A 71 -4.10 28.95 9.43
N ARG A 72 -4.59 30.20 9.34
CA ARG A 72 -4.09 31.31 10.17
C ARG A 72 -4.58 31.25 11.61
N GLN A 73 -5.85 30.87 11.82
CA GLN A 73 -6.53 30.83 13.11
C GLN A 73 -6.15 29.59 13.92
N TYR A 74 -6.22 28.40 13.30
CA TYR A 74 -6.04 27.12 14.00
C TYR A 74 -4.65 26.50 13.82
N LYS A 75 -3.73 27.16 13.10
CA LYS A 75 -2.32 26.72 12.96
C LYS A 75 -2.17 25.27 12.52
N LEU A 76 -3.02 24.85 11.59
CA LEU A 76 -3.25 23.46 11.20
C LEU A 76 -1.96 22.71 10.83
N GLY A 77 -1.96 21.39 11.06
CA GLY A 77 -0.91 20.48 10.64
C GLY A 77 -0.94 20.21 9.13
N GLY A 78 -2.13 20.22 8.54
CA GLY A 78 -2.31 20.09 7.11
C GLY A 78 -3.72 20.34 6.61
N LEU A 79 -3.88 20.20 5.29
CA LEU A 79 -5.17 20.16 4.61
C LEU A 79 -5.31 18.90 3.75
N ILE A 80 -6.53 18.41 3.58
CA ILE A 80 -6.91 17.42 2.56
C ILE A 80 -7.74 18.10 1.47
N LEU A 81 -7.49 17.72 0.21
CA LEU A 81 -8.31 18.12 -0.93
C LEU A 81 -9.08 16.91 -1.50
N PHE A 82 -10.35 17.14 -1.80
CA PHE A 82 -11.29 16.21 -2.41
C PHE A 82 -11.61 16.65 -3.86
N GLY A 83 -12.32 15.79 -4.61
CA GLY A 83 -12.73 16.10 -5.99
C GLY A 83 -13.60 17.36 -6.11
N GLY A 84 -14.32 17.74 -5.05
CA GLY A 84 -15.04 19.02 -4.98
C GLY A 84 -14.13 20.25 -5.11
N ASN A 85 -12.88 20.16 -4.65
CA ASN A 85 -11.90 21.25 -4.68
C ASN A 85 -11.15 21.35 -6.02
N VAL A 86 -11.21 20.32 -6.86
CA VAL A 86 -10.47 20.22 -8.13
C VAL A 86 -11.39 20.56 -9.32
N LYS A 87 -10.90 21.41 -10.23
CA LYS A 87 -11.64 21.92 -11.40
C LYS A 87 -10.80 21.90 -12.68
N SER A 88 -9.53 22.31 -12.61
CA SER A 88 -8.59 22.28 -13.73
C SER A 88 -7.14 22.29 -13.25
N ASP A 89 -6.21 22.00 -14.15
CA ASP A 89 -4.78 21.91 -13.84
C ASP A 89 -4.21 23.22 -13.24
N SER A 90 -4.52 24.35 -13.88
CA SER A 90 -4.08 25.67 -13.43
C SER A 90 -4.76 26.10 -12.12
N GLN A 91 -6.06 25.77 -11.96
CA GLN A 91 -6.78 26.05 -10.72
C GLN A 91 -6.18 25.25 -9.55
N LEU A 92 -5.84 23.97 -9.75
CA LEU A 92 -5.28 23.12 -8.69
C LEU A 92 -3.89 23.59 -8.25
N VAL A 93 -3.01 23.95 -9.20
CA VAL A 93 -1.71 24.59 -8.90
C VAL A 93 -1.90 25.91 -8.12
N ASN A 94 -2.85 26.75 -8.54
CA ASN A 94 -3.13 28.01 -7.84
C ASN A 94 -3.71 27.78 -6.43
N LEU A 95 -4.51 26.73 -6.24
CA LEU A 95 -5.05 26.33 -4.94
C LEU A 95 -3.92 25.89 -3.98
N THR A 96 -3.04 24.98 -4.38
CA THR A 96 -1.96 24.49 -3.50
C THR A 96 -0.89 25.56 -3.24
N ASN A 97 -0.57 26.40 -4.22
CA ASN A 97 0.30 27.56 -4.02
C ASN A 97 -0.35 28.62 -3.10
N GLY A 98 -1.66 28.84 -3.22
CA GLY A 98 -2.40 29.73 -2.32
C GLY A 98 -2.45 29.22 -0.88
N ILE A 99 -2.60 27.90 -0.67
CA ILE A 99 -2.49 27.25 0.65
C ILE A 99 -1.11 27.51 1.27
N LYS A 100 -0.04 27.31 0.50
CA LYS A 100 1.34 27.61 0.92
C LYS A 100 1.55 29.10 1.25
N THR A 101 0.97 30.00 0.44
CA THR A 101 0.98 31.44 0.68
C THR A 101 0.28 31.80 1.99
N ALA A 102 -0.89 31.21 2.27
CA ALA A 102 -1.62 31.42 3.52
C ALA A 102 -0.85 30.92 4.76
N ASN A 103 -0.02 29.88 4.60
CA ASN A 103 0.84 29.33 5.65
C ASN A 103 2.19 30.05 5.81
N SER A 104 2.55 30.99 4.94
CA SER A 104 3.88 31.63 4.89
C SER A 104 4.36 32.28 6.20
N LYS A 105 3.44 32.66 7.10
CA LYS A 105 3.74 33.26 8.41
C LYS A 105 3.72 32.26 9.58
N ASN A 106 3.38 30.99 9.35
CA ASN A 106 3.42 29.95 10.37
C ASN A 106 4.82 29.28 10.38
N LYS A 107 5.25 28.81 11.56
CA LYS A 107 6.60 28.25 11.78
C LYS A 107 6.84 26.92 11.03
N VAL A 108 5.78 26.18 10.73
CA VAL A 108 5.83 24.79 10.24
C VAL A 108 5.12 24.69 8.88
N PRO A 109 5.70 24.00 7.87
CA PRO A 109 5.03 23.73 6.59
C PRO A 109 3.79 22.84 6.76
N LEU A 110 2.82 22.94 5.85
CA LEU A 110 1.62 22.10 5.87
C LEU A 110 1.86 20.73 5.22
N PHE A 111 1.20 19.70 5.75
CA PHE A 111 0.80 18.57 4.91
C PHE A 111 -0.29 19.05 3.93
N ILE A 112 -0.15 18.75 2.65
CA ILE A 112 -1.15 18.98 1.61
C ILE A 112 -1.44 17.60 1.02
N SER A 113 -2.60 17.06 1.38
CA SER A 113 -2.97 15.65 1.22
C SER A 113 -4.17 15.44 0.30
N VAL A 114 -4.31 14.21 -0.20
CA VAL A 114 -5.37 13.76 -1.10
C VAL A 114 -5.46 12.23 -1.08
N ASP A 115 -6.62 11.67 -1.43
CA ASP A 115 -6.78 10.24 -1.73
C ASP A 115 -6.52 9.95 -3.21
N GLN A 116 -5.27 9.73 -3.62
CA GLN A 116 -4.91 9.41 -5.01
C GLN A 116 -4.52 7.93 -5.16
N GLU A 117 -5.48 7.04 -4.91
CA GLU A 117 -5.27 5.58 -4.98
C GLU A 117 -5.21 5.06 -6.42
N GLY A 118 -5.78 5.80 -7.38
CA GLY A 118 -6.03 5.36 -8.75
C GLY A 118 -7.39 4.67 -8.92
N GLY A 119 -7.73 4.33 -10.16
CA GLY A 119 -9.03 3.73 -10.48
C GLY A 119 -10.20 4.64 -10.07
N ARG A 120 -11.18 4.12 -9.33
CA ARG A 120 -12.35 4.91 -8.89
C ARG A 120 -12.05 5.92 -7.78
N VAL A 121 -10.91 5.79 -7.09
CA VAL A 121 -10.45 6.77 -6.09
C VAL A 121 -9.29 7.57 -6.69
N ASN A 122 -9.67 8.37 -7.69
CA ASN A 122 -8.87 9.42 -8.31
C ASN A 122 -9.47 10.77 -7.90
N ARG A 123 -8.61 11.78 -7.73
CA ARG A 123 -8.98 13.16 -7.35
C ARG A 123 -8.35 14.21 -8.26
N MET A 124 -7.51 13.80 -9.21
CA MET A 124 -6.77 14.70 -10.09
C MET A 124 -7.65 15.23 -11.23
N PRO A 125 -7.25 16.33 -11.90
CA PRO A 125 -8.02 16.92 -13.00
C PRO A 125 -8.30 15.90 -14.12
N ALA A 126 -9.45 16.04 -14.79
CA ALA A 126 -9.89 15.09 -15.83
C ALA A 126 -8.96 15.02 -17.06
N THR A 127 -8.07 16.00 -17.22
CA THR A 127 -6.99 16.07 -18.22
C THR A 127 -5.80 15.16 -17.89
N VAL A 128 -5.67 14.70 -16.64
CA VAL A 128 -4.62 13.78 -16.20
C VAL A 128 -5.10 12.33 -16.38
N ILE A 129 -4.28 11.50 -17.02
CA ILE A 129 -4.61 10.09 -17.24
C ILE A 129 -4.65 9.36 -15.90
N ASN A 130 -5.75 8.67 -15.64
CA ASN A 130 -5.93 7.91 -14.42
C ASN A 130 -4.99 6.70 -14.35
N THR A 131 -4.49 6.38 -13.15
CA THR A 131 -3.74 5.15 -12.90
C THR A 131 -4.68 3.96 -12.67
N PRO A 132 -4.20 2.71 -12.84
CA PRO A 132 -5.04 1.53 -12.72
C PRO A 132 -5.50 1.31 -11.29
N ARG A 133 -6.73 0.82 -11.12
CA ARG A 133 -7.22 0.34 -9.82
C ARG A 133 -6.32 -0.75 -9.24
N ALA A 134 -6.15 -0.74 -7.91
CA ALA A 134 -5.28 -1.66 -7.18
C ALA A 134 -5.56 -3.14 -7.50
N MET A 135 -6.83 -3.54 -7.66
CA MET A 135 -7.19 -4.92 -8.02
C MET A 135 -6.57 -5.38 -9.34
N SER A 136 -6.53 -4.50 -10.35
CA SER A 136 -5.93 -4.80 -11.64
C SER A 136 -4.40 -4.83 -11.58
N ILE A 137 -3.77 -4.06 -10.68
CA ILE A 137 -2.35 -4.22 -10.34
C ILE A 137 -2.12 -5.56 -9.63
N GLY A 138 -3.03 -5.92 -8.72
CA GLY A 138 -3.13 -7.19 -8.01
C GLY A 138 -3.02 -8.41 -8.91
N GLN A 139 -3.87 -8.45 -9.93
CA GLN A 139 -3.95 -9.52 -10.93
C GLN A 139 -2.63 -9.75 -11.68
N THR A 140 -1.77 -8.73 -11.81
CA THR A 140 -0.45 -8.88 -12.47
C THR A 140 0.58 -9.62 -11.61
N GLN A 141 0.43 -9.59 -10.27
CA GLN A 141 1.44 -10.02 -9.29
C GLN A 141 2.85 -9.39 -9.47
N ASN A 142 2.96 -8.34 -10.27
CA ASN A 142 4.22 -7.70 -10.66
C ASN A 142 4.57 -6.55 -9.70
N ASP A 143 5.62 -6.77 -8.89
CA ASP A 143 6.12 -5.81 -7.89
C ASP A 143 6.72 -4.54 -8.50
N LYS A 144 7.47 -4.68 -9.60
CA LYS A 144 8.01 -3.56 -10.38
C LYS A 144 6.89 -2.71 -10.97
N TYR A 145 5.81 -3.32 -11.43
CA TYR A 145 4.62 -2.59 -11.91
C TYR A 145 3.97 -1.78 -10.78
N ALA A 146 3.68 -2.40 -9.63
CA ALA A 146 3.12 -1.68 -8.47
C ALA A 146 4.01 -0.51 -8.00
N TYR A 147 5.34 -0.70 -8.00
CA TYR A 147 6.29 0.36 -7.71
C TYR A 147 6.28 1.49 -8.76
N ASN A 148 6.24 1.15 -10.04
CA ASN A 148 6.19 2.12 -11.13
C ASN A 148 4.89 2.95 -11.12
N ILE A 149 3.74 2.33 -10.80
CA ILE A 149 2.48 3.04 -10.58
C ILE A 149 2.61 4.02 -9.41
N GLY A 150 3.08 3.56 -8.24
CA GLY A 150 3.31 4.46 -7.09
C GLY A 150 4.26 5.62 -7.40
N LYS A 151 5.28 5.38 -8.24
CA LYS A 151 6.23 6.42 -8.69
C LYS A 151 5.58 7.46 -9.61
N VAL A 152 4.66 7.09 -10.50
CA VAL A 152 3.95 8.08 -11.32
C VAL A 152 2.88 8.85 -10.54
N ILE A 153 2.20 8.21 -9.57
CA ILE A 153 1.32 8.91 -8.63
C ILE A 153 2.10 9.98 -7.86
N ALA A 154 3.28 9.66 -7.32
CA ALA A 154 4.08 10.69 -6.66
C ALA A 154 4.55 11.79 -7.63
N LYS A 155 4.77 11.49 -8.91
CA LYS A 155 5.13 12.50 -9.92
C LYS A 155 3.95 13.41 -10.26
N GLU A 156 2.74 12.87 -10.34
CA GLU A 156 1.46 13.58 -10.48
C GLU A 156 1.22 14.51 -9.28
N LEU A 157 1.26 13.96 -8.07
CA LEU A 157 1.04 14.70 -6.82
C LEU A 157 2.06 15.81 -6.56
N THR A 158 3.37 15.55 -6.75
CA THR A 158 4.40 16.60 -6.63
C THR A 158 4.22 17.70 -7.68
N SER A 159 3.75 17.37 -8.88
CA SER A 159 3.49 18.37 -9.92
C SER A 159 2.36 19.33 -9.52
N PHE A 160 1.32 18.84 -8.82
CA PHE A 160 0.26 19.70 -8.29
C PHE A 160 0.55 20.29 -6.89
N GLY A 161 1.72 20.00 -6.30
CA GLY A 161 2.16 20.60 -5.04
C GLY A 161 1.65 19.92 -3.77
N PHE A 162 1.08 18.71 -3.88
CA PHE A 162 0.82 17.83 -2.75
C PHE A 162 2.12 17.26 -2.17
N ASN A 163 2.07 16.79 -0.93
CA ASN A 163 3.19 16.14 -0.24
C ASN A 163 2.81 14.93 0.62
N VAL A 164 1.52 14.63 0.76
CA VAL A 164 0.98 13.42 1.38
C VAL A 164 -0.01 12.78 0.42
N ASP A 165 0.00 11.45 0.34
CA ASP A 165 -1.00 10.66 -0.36
C ASP A 165 -1.62 9.66 0.60
N PHE A 166 -2.94 9.63 0.66
CA PHE A 166 -3.69 8.64 1.43
C PHE A 166 -3.80 7.33 0.66
N ALA A 167 -2.64 6.80 0.27
CA ALA A 167 -2.46 5.53 -0.41
C ALA A 167 -1.09 4.91 0.00
N PRO A 168 -0.91 3.58 -0.14
CA PRO A 168 -1.84 2.60 -0.70
C PRO A 168 -2.81 1.99 0.32
N VAL A 169 -3.93 1.49 -0.21
CA VAL A 169 -4.85 0.61 0.52
C VAL A 169 -4.19 -0.76 0.68
N LEU A 170 -4.04 -1.19 1.94
CA LEU A 170 -3.49 -2.48 2.36
C LEU A 170 -4.55 -3.47 2.85
N ASP A 171 -5.82 -3.10 2.74
CA ASP A 171 -6.94 -3.98 3.06
C ASP A 171 -6.98 -5.18 2.13
N ILE A 172 -7.25 -6.35 2.69
CA ILE A 172 -7.47 -7.58 1.94
C ILE A 172 -8.96 -7.71 1.67
N GLN A 173 -9.36 -7.86 0.41
CA GLN A 173 -10.76 -8.08 0.03
C GLN A 173 -11.17 -9.54 0.35
N SER A 174 -11.32 -9.86 1.63
CA SER A 174 -11.74 -11.19 2.10
C SER A 174 -13.25 -11.38 2.03
N ASN A 175 -14.03 -10.32 2.16
CA ASN A 175 -15.47 -10.34 2.01
C ASN A 175 -15.87 -9.86 0.61
N PRO A 176 -16.36 -10.73 -0.30
CA PRO A 176 -16.72 -10.34 -1.66
C PRO A 176 -17.92 -9.37 -1.72
N LYS A 177 -18.69 -9.21 -0.63
CA LYS A 177 -19.78 -8.23 -0.54
C LYS A 177 -19.32 -6.84 -0.07
N ASN A 178 -18.04 -6.66 0.28
CA ASN A 178 -17.50 -5.35 0.67
C ASN A 178 -17.36 -4.46 -0.58
N THR A 179 -18.24 -3.46 -0.72
CA THR A 179 -18.20 -2.48 -1.83
C THR A 179 -17.33 -1.27 -1.53
N VAL A 180 -16.98 -1.03 -0.27
CA VAL A 180 -16.18 0.13 0.20
C VAL A 180 -14.74 0.02 -0.26
N ILE A 181 -14.15 -1.15 -0.04
CA ILE A 181 -12.81 -1.53 -0.50
C ILE A 181 -12.95 -2.05 -1.92
N GLY A 182 -13.49 -3.26 -2.11
CA GLY A 182 -13.75 -3.81 -3.43
C GLY A 182 -12.48 -3.84 -4.28
N ASP A 183 -12.50 -3.11 -5.39
CA ASP A 183 -11.39 -3.01 -6.33
C ASP A 183 -10.27 -2.01 -5.95
N ARG A 184 -10.41 -1.34 -4.80
CA ARG A 184 -9.33 -0.57 -4.12
C ARG A 184 -8.32 -1.48 -3.41
N SER A 185 -8.66 -2.74 -3.16
CA SER A 185 -7.69 -3.73 -2.69
C SER A 185 -6.92 -4.32 -3.87
N PHE A 186 -5.66 -4.72 -3.64
CA PHE A 186 -4.90 -5.56 -4.57
C PHE A 186 -5.40 -7.01 -4.64
N GLY A 187 -6.39 -7.42 -3.85
CA GLY A 187 -7.06 -8.71 -3.96
C GLY A 187 -7.40 -9.37 -2.61
N SER A 188 -7.80 -10.63 -2.69
CA SER A 188 -8.19 -11.45 -1.53
C SER A 188 -7.02 -12.22 -0.87
N ASN A 189 -5.83 -12.19 -1.47
CA ASN A 189 -4.65 -12.92 -0.97
C ASN A 189 -3.71 -11.99 -0.19
N SER A 190 -3.44 -12.31 1.08
CA SER A 190 -2.61 -11.49 1.98
C SER A 190 -1.18 -11.28 1.48
N SER A 191 -0.58 -12.28 0.82
CA SER A 191 0.78 -12.18 0.26
C SER A 191 0.82 -11.25 -0.95
N VAL A 192 -0.19 -11.30 -1.83
CA VAL A 192 -0.30 -10.39 -2.99
C VAL A 192 -0.51 -8.95 -2.51
N VAL A 193 -1.49 -8.72 -1.63
CA VAL A 193 -1.77 -7.39 -1.06
C VAL A 193 -0.57 -6.83 -0.32
N SER A 194 0.08 -7.65 0.52
CA SER A 194 1.28 -7.25 1.23
C SER A 194 2.45 -6.93 0.30
N LYS A 195 2.69 -7.72 -0.75
CA LYS A 195 3.83 -7.52 -1.65
C LYS A 195 3.64 -6.26 -2.49
N LEU A 196 2.50 -6.14 -3.16
CA LEU A 196 2.24 -5.05 -4.10
C LEU A 196 1.95 -3.73 -3.39
N GLY A 197 1.22 -3.75 -2.28
CA GLY A 197 1.00 -2.56 -1.45
C GLY A 197 2.30 -1.98 -0.89
N VAL A 198 3.22 -2.81 -0.38
CA VAL A 198 4.55 -2.34 0.05
C VAL A 198 5.36 -1.74 -1.11
N MET A 199 5.22 -2.27 -2.32
CA MET A 199 5.94 -1.77 -3.49
C MET A 199 5.35 -0.46 -4.02
N MET A 200 4.01 -0.30 -4.02
CA MET A 200 3.36 0.97 -4.32
C MET A 200 3.71 2.04 -3.28
N MET A 201 3.70 1.71 -1.99
CA MET A 201 4.17 2.58 -0.90
C MET A 201 5.61 3.07 -1.12
N LYS A 202 6.52 2.17 -1.52
CA LYS A 202 7.90 2.53 -1.89
C LYS A 202 7.97 3.42 -3.13
N GLY A 203 7.11 3.16 -4.12
CA GLY A 203 6.99 3.97 -5.33
C GLY A 203 6.57 5.41 -5.00
N ILE A 204 5.52 5.57 -4.20
CA ILE A 204 5.02 6.88 -3.73
C ILE A 204 6.13 7.62 -2.97
N ARG A 205 6.76 6.95 -1.99
CA ARG A 205 7.89 7.52 -1.23
C ARG A 205 9.07 7.94 -2.12
N SER A 206 9.34 7.23 -3.22
CA SER A 206 10.45 7.54 -4.13
C SER A 206 10.32 8.89 -4.85
N GLY A 207 9.11 9.46 -4.90
CA GLY A 207 8.86 10.80 -5.44
C GLY A 207 8.71 11.89 -4.37
N ASN A 208 9.22 11.66 -3.15
CA ASN A 208 9.09 12.58 -2.00
C ASN A 208 7.64 12.91 -1.60
N ILE A 209 6.71 11.98 -1.82
CA ILE A 209 5.36 12.02 -1.23
C ILE A 209 5.31 11.06 -0.04
N ILE A 210 4.67 11.48 1.05
CA ILE A 210 4.43 10.66 2.24
C ILE A 210 3.27 9.69 1.94
N PRO A 211 3.50 8.36 1.85
CA PRO A 211 2.41 7.40 1.72
C PRO A 211 1.76 7.14 3.09
N VAL A 212 0.43 7.11 3.12
CA VAL A 212 -0.34 6.70 4.30
C VAL A 212 -1.00 5.36 4.01
N ILE A 213 -0.52 4.31 4.68
CA ILE A 213 -1.08 2.98 4.53
C ILE A 213 -2.42 2.88 5.28
N LYS A 214 -3.44 2.28 4.66
CA LYS A 214 -4.82 2.29 5.20
C LYS A 214 -5.62 1.02 4.85
N HIS A 215 -6.69 0.67 5.57
CA HIS A 215 -7.23 1.34 6.76
C HIS A 215 -7.06 0.40 7.98
N PHE A 216 -6.11 0.70 8.87
CA PHE A 216 -5.75 -0.18 9.98
C PHE A 216 -6.92 -0.36 10.97
N PRO A 217 -7.22 -1.58 11.49
CA PRO A 217 -6.44 -2.82 11.39
C PRO A 217 -6.80 -3.72 10.19
N GLY A 218 -7.67 -3.28 9.28
CA GLY A 218 -8.17 -4.04 8.13
C GLY A 218 -9.67 -3.89 7.93
N HIS A 219 -10.08 -3.29 6.80
CA HIS A 219 -11.48 -2.97 6.48
C HIS A 219 -12.16 -3.97 5.53
N GLY A 220 -11.40 -4.65 4.66
CA GLY A 220 -11.93 -5.45 3.54
C GLY A 220 -12.72 -6.72 3.89
N ASP A 221 -13.01 -6.97 5.17
CA ASP A 221 -13.95 -7.99 5.64
C ASP A 221 -15.34 -7.45 6.03
N THR A 222 -15.49 -6.12 6.14
CA THR A 222 -16.77 -5.50 6.58
C THR A 222 -17.87 -5.62 5.51
N PHE A 223 -19.14 -5.55 5.95
CA PHE A 223 -20.30 -5.40 5.06
C PHE A 223 -20.78 -3.94 4.97
N THR A 224 -20.78 -3.25 6.11
CA THR A 224 -21.27 -1.87 6.26
C THR A 224 -20.24 -0.86 5.77
N ASP A 225 -20.69 0.20 5.09
CA ASP A 225 -19.85 1.33 4.73
C ASP A 225 -19.68 2.31 5.90
N SER A 226 -18.42 2.53 6.33
CA SER A 226 -18.07 3.47 7.38
C SER A 226 -18.43 4.93 7.08
N HIS A 227 -18.57 5.31 5.80
CA HIS A 227 -19.11 6.63 5.44
C HIS A 227 -20.57 6.77 5.86
N LEU A 228 -21.32 5.66 5.85
CA LEU A 228 -22.76 5.62 6.10
C LEU A 228 -23.10 5.25 7.56
N ASP A 229 -22.43 4.25 8.14
CA ASP A 229 -22.75 3.70 9.46
C ASP A 229 -21.56 2.91 10.06
N LEU A 230 -21.57 2.60 11.36
CA LEU A 230 -20.45 1.97 12.06
C LEU A 230 -20.28 0.48 11.68
N PRO A 231 -19.20 0.08 10.97
CA PRO A 231 -18.96 -1.33 10.65
C PRO A 231 -18.49 -2.09 11.88
N VAL A 232 -18.99 -3.31 12.04
CA VAL A 232 -18.68 -4.20 13.16
C VAL A 232 -17.96 -5.44 12.65
N VAL A 233 -16.83 -5.78 13.27
CA VAL A 233 -16.05 -6.99 12.94
C VAL A 233 -15.84 -7.81 14.21
N ASP A 234 -16.29 -9.07 14.17
CA ASP A 234 -16.20 -10.00 15.30
C ASP A 234 -14.95 -10.90 15.24
N LYS A 235 -13.80 -10.32 14.87
CA LYS A 235 -12.50 -11.02 14.81
C LYS A 235 -11.64 -10.71 16.04
N GLY A 236 -11.07 -11.76 16.63
CA GLY A 236 -10.08 -11.66 17.69
C GLY A 236 -8.66 -11.49 17.12
N ILE A 237 -7.70 -11.15 17.99
CA ILE A 237 -6.31 -10.87 17.60
C ILE A 237 -5.63 -12.03 16.85
N ALA A 238 -5.96 -13.29 17.18
CA ALA A 238 -5.41 -14.45 16.48
C ALA A 238 -5.80 -14.49 14.99
N SER A 239 -7.07 -14.22 14.66
CA SER A 239 -7.56 -14.17 13.28
C SER A 239 -6.92 -13.01 12.52
N LEU A 240 -6.87 -11.81 13.12
CA LEU A 240 -6.24 -10.63 12.53
C LEU A 240 -4.75 -10.85 12.24
N ASN A 241 -4.06 -11.59 13.11
CA ASN A 241 -2.67 -11.97 12.90
C ASN A 241 -2.46 -12.93 11.72
N GLN A 242 -3.47 -13.70 11.32
CA GLN A 242 -3.39 -14.66 10.20
C GLN A 242 -3.76 -14.05 8.84
N LEU A 243 -4.39 -12.87 8.81
CA LEU A 243 -4.86 -12.25 7.57
C LEU A 243 -4.59 -10.74 7.55
N GLU A 244 -5.45 -9.93 8.19
CA GLU A 244 -5.49 -8.47 8.02
C GLU A 244 -4.21 -7.75 8.42
N LEU A 245 -3.50 -8.22 9.45
CA LEU A 245 -2.28 -7.57 9.95
C LEU A 245 -1.01 -7.95 9.16
N ILE A 246 -1.09 -8.87 8.18
CA ILE A 246 0.07 -9.28 7.37
C ILE A 246 0.61 -8.10 6.52
N PRO A 247 -0.20 -7.40 5.70
CA PRO A 247 0.25 -6.24 4.95
C PRO A 247 0.84 -5.13 5.83
N PHE A 248 0.17 -4.76 6.92
CA PHE A 248 0.63 -3.68 7.81
C PHE A 248 1.98 -3.98 8.47
N ARG A 249 2.18 -5.20 9.01
CA ARG A 249 3.49 -5.59 9.56
C ARG A 249 4.61 -5.52 8.53
N ASN A 250 4.34 -5.94 7.30
CA ASN A 250 5.33 -5.90 6.24
C ASN A 250 5.60 -4.46 5.76
N ALA A 251 4.59 -3.58 5.78
CA ALA A 251 4.78 -2.15 5.55
C ALA A 251 5.62 -1.48 6.66
N PHE A 252 5.39 -1.80 7.94
CA PHE A 252 6.22 -1.31 9.05
C PHE A 252 7.68 -1.77 8.92
N LYS A 253 7.92 -3.05 8.60
CA LYS A 253 9.27 -3.57 8.26
C LYS A 253 9.93 -2.86 7.07
N ASN A 254 9.14 -2.26 6.17
CA ASN A 254 9.61 -1.48 5.03
C ASN A 254 9.55 0.04 5.27
N GLN A 255 9.52 0.44 6.55
CA GLN A 255 9.58 1.82 7.04
C GLN A 255 8.39 2.67 6.57
N ALA A 256 7.16 2.14 6.66
CA ALA A 256 5.97 2.97 6.50
C ALA A 256 6.02 4.17 7.47
N ASP A 257 5.67 5.35 6.97
CA ASP A 257 5.88 6.62 7.69
C ASP A 257 4.62 7.12 8.41
N MET A 258 3.44 6.85 7.83
CA MET A 258 2.15 7.18 8.40
C MET A 258 1.15 6.03 8.18
N VAL A 259 0.23 5.84 9.13
CA VAL A 259 -0.87 4.86 9.05
C VAL A 259 -2.19 5.53 9.42
N MET A 260 -3.21 5.27 8.62
CA MET A 260 -4.59 5.70 8.89
C MET A 260 -5.36 4.58 9.58
N VAL A 261 -6.09 4.93 10.65
CA VAL A 261 -6.85 3.99 11.48
C VAL A 261 -8.35 4.13 11.24
N ALA A 262 -8.97 3.03 10.80
CA ALA A 262 -10.36 2.95 10.38
C ALA A 262 -11.37 3.14 11.52
N HIS A 263 -12.58 3.57 11.17
CA HIS A 263 -13.72 3.65 12.07
C HIS A 263 -14.48 2.32 12.19
N ILE A 264 -13.81 1.23 12.59
CA ILE A 264 -14.39 -0.12 12.68
C ILE A 264 -14.45 -0.59 14.14
N LEU A 265 -15.62 -1.06 14.58
CA LEU A 265 -15.81 -1.65 15.92
C LEU A 265 -15.33 -3.10 15.97
N MET A 266 -14.13 -3.29 16.51
CA MET A 266 -13.47 -4.60 16.67
C MET A 266 -13.91 -5.27 17.98
N LYS A 267 -15.13 -5.84 18.03
CA LYS A 267 -15.80 -6.25 19.29
C LYS A 267 -14.96 -7.11 20.25
N LYS A 268 -14.10 -7.98 19.73
CA LYS A 268 -13.21 -8.87 20.51
C LYS A 268 -11.88 -8.23 20.97
N LEU A 269 -11.62 -6.98 20.57
CA LEU A 269 -10.49 -6.16 21.04
C LEU A 269 -10.97 -4.99 21.90
N ASP A 270 -12.05 -4.33 21.46
CA ASP A 270 -12.72 -3.24 22.16
C ASP A 270 -14.20 -3.27 21.75
N SER A 271 -15.07 -3.57 22.71
CA SER A 271 -16.51 -3.67 22.48
C SER A 271 -17.24 -2.32 22.51
N LYS A 272 -16.53 -1.22 22.85
CA LYS A 272 -17.13 0.10 23.08
C LYS A 272 -16.74 1.14 22.04
N TYR A 273 -15.52 1.08 21.51
CA TYR A 273 -14.99 2.10 20.61
C TYR A 273 -14.42 1.53 19.31
N PRO A 274 -14.59 2.22 18.16
CA PRO A 274 -13.92 1.85 16.92
C PRO A 274 -12.41 1.91 17.06
N ALA A 275 -11.69 1.23 16.16
CA ALA A 275 -10.23 1.16 16.17
C ALA A 275 -9.55 2.53 16.28
N SER A 276 -10.04 3.56 15.58
CA SER A 276 -9.57 4.96 15.64
C SER A 276 -9.68 5.64 17.01
N MET A 277 -10.46 5.08 17.93
CA MET A 277 -10.74 5.58 19.28
C MET A 277 -10.37 4.57 20.38
N SER A 278 -9.87 3.40 20.01
CA SER A 278 -9.54 2.32 20.95
C SER A 278 -8.08 2.37 21.36
N LYS A 279 -7.84 2.57 22.65
CA LYS A 279 -6.48 2.48 23.24
C LYS A 279 -5.92 1.06 23.16
N THR A 280 -6.77 0.04 23.15
CA THR A 280 -6.36 -1.36 22.95
C THR A 280 -5.81 -1.58 21.54
N VAL A 281 -6.47 -1.01 20.52
CA VAL A 281 -6.04 -1.15 19.11
C VAL A 281 -4.84 -0.24 18.80
N ILE A 282 -4.86 1.03 19.20
CA ILE A 282 -3.79 1.98 18.85
C ILE A 282 -2.58 1.81 19.78
N THR A 283 -2.70 2.09 21.07
CA THR A 283 -1.57 1.94 22.01
C THR A 283 -1.19 0.46 22.23
N GLY A 284 -2.17 -0.43 22.40
CA GLY A 284 -1.92 -1.84 22.70
C GLY A 284 -1.36 -2.63 21.52
N LEU A 285 -2.09 -2.69 20.41
CA LEU A 285 -1.69 -3.45 19.23
C LEU A 285 -0.70 -2.67 18.35
N LEU A 286 -1.08 -1.53 17.79
CA LEU A 286 -0.29 -0.81 16.79
C LEU A 286 1.06 -0.30 17.32
N ARG A 287 1.06 0.43 18.44
CA ARG A 287 2.29 0.98 19.04
C ARG A 287 3.15 -0.09 19.70
N LYS A 288 2.59 -0.88 20.63
CA LYS A 288 3.38 -1.81 21.46
C LYS A 288 3.66 -3.15 20.77
N GLN A 289 2.63 -3.87 20.30
CA GLN A 289 2.84 -5.21 19.73
C GLN A 289 3.43 -5.18 18.31
N LEU A 290 3.01 -4.23 17.47
CA LEU A 290 3.50 -4.10 16.09
C LEU A 290 4.68 -3.12 15.95
N GLY A 291 5.05 -2.41 17.01
CA GLY A 291 6.23 -1.53 17.07
C GLY A 291 6.15 -0.28 16.18
N PHE A 292 4.96 0.17 15.80
CA PHE A 292 4.83 1.29 14.86
C PHE A 292 5.09 2.65 15.54
N ASN A 293 6.19 3.31 15.15
CA ASN A 293 6.65 4.57 15.73
C ASN A 293 6.40 5.81 14.84
N GLY A 294 5.90 5.64 13.61
CA GLY A 294 5.55 6.74 12.69
C GLY A 294 4.27 7.48 13.08
N VAL A 295 3.75 8.32 12.19
CA VAL A 295 2.54 9.12 12.48
C VAL A 295 1.28 8.25 12.38
N VAL A 296 0.40 8.33 13.38
CA VAL A 296 -0.92 7.69 13.38
C VAL A 296 -1.99 8.75 13.18
N ILE A 297 -2.77 8.63 12.11
CA ILE A 297 -3.91 9.51 11.81
C ILE A 297 -5.22 8.72 11.88
N THR A 298 -6.32 9.37 12.25
CA THR A 298 -7.65 8.78 12.10
C THR A 298 -8.05 8.71 10.62
N ASP A 299 -8.98 7.84 10.28
CA ASP A 299 -9.89 8.08 9.15
C ASP A 299 -10.74 9.36 9.42
N ASP A 300 -11.55 9.81 8.46
CA ASP A 300 -12.27 11.08 8.59
C ASP A 300 -13.35 11.04 9.68
N MET A 301 -13.12 11.77 10.77
CA MET A 301 -14.03 11.84 11.93
C MET A 301 -15.40 12.45 11.61
N THR A 302 -15.62 12.98 10.40
CA THR A 302 -16.92 13.47 9.93
C THR A 302 -17.78 12.38 9.27
N MET A 303 -17.23 11.18 9.04
CA MET A 303 -17.95 10.01 8.51
C MET A 303 -19.07 9.51 9.45
N GLY A 304 -20.10 8.88 8.87
CA GLY A 304 -21.28 8.38 9.58
C GLY A 304 -20.99 7.40 10.72
N ALA A 305 -19.95 6.57 10.60
CA ALA A 305 -19.47 5.69 11.67
C ALA A 305 -19.09 6.43 12.98
N ILE A 306 -18.71 7.71 12.89
CA ILE A 306 -18.46 8.56 14.05
C ILE A 306 -19.66 9.45 14.34
N THR A 307 -20.10 10.26 13.36
CA THR A 307 -21.07 11.35 13.57
C THR A 307 -22.47 10.90 13.97
N LYS A 308 -22.85 9.64 13.69
CA LYS A 308 -24.13 9.06 14.14
C LYS A 308 -24.08 8.40 15.52
N HIS A 309 -22.89 8.07 16.03
CA HIS A 309 -22.71 7.20 17.21
C HIS A 309 -21.97 7.86 18.37
N TYR A 310 -21.17 8.89 18.09
CA TYR A 310 -20.30 9.53 19.07
C TYR A 310 -20.34 11.06 18.92
N ASN A 311 -20.22 11.77 20.05
CA ASN A 311 -20.00 13.21 20.01
C ASN A 311 -18.59 13.50 19.44
N LEU A 312 -18.50 14.35 18.42
CA LEU A 312 -17.24 14.66 17.73
C LEU A 312 -16.14 15.19 18.68
N LYS A 313 -16.50 16.00 19.69
CA LYS A 313 -15.57 16.55 20.68
C LYS A 313 -14.90 15.42 21.48
N ASP A 314 -15.74 14.57 22.07
CA ASP A 314 -15.29 13.44 22.88
C ASP A 314 -14.55 12.40 22.03
N ALA A 315 -14.96 12.22 20.77
CA ALA A 315 -14.34 11.30 19.83
C ALA A 315 -12.91 11.73 19.46
N ALA A 316 -12.67 13.00 19.18
CA ALA A 316 -11.34 13.54 18.90
C ALA A 316 -10.41 13.44 20.11
N VAL A 317 -10.88 13.89 21.29
CA VAL A 317 -10.11 13.79 22.56
C VAL A 317 -9.79 12.32 22.89
N ARG A 318 -10.71 11.40 22.61
CA ARG A 318 -10.50 9.96 22.80
C ARG A 318 -9.49 9.37 21.82
N ALA A 319 -9.53 9.73 20.55
CA ALA A 319 -8.58 9.27 19.55
C ALA A 319 -7.13 9.67 19.91
N VAL A 320 -6.91 10.91 20.35
CA VAL A 320 -5.59 11.35 20.86
C VAL A 320 -5.18 10.55 22.10
N ASN A 321 -6.06 10.40 23.10
CA ASN A 321 -5.77 9.61 24.30
C ASN A 321 -5.63 8.09 24.06
N ALA A 322 -6.09 7.59 22.91
CA ALA A 322 -5.86 6.23 22.43
C ALA A 322 -4.49 6.05 21.76
N GLY A 323 -3.90 7.14 21.24
CA GLY A 323 -2.54 7.21 20.68
C GLY A 323 -2.44 7.65 19.21
N CYS A 324 -3.51 8.22 18.65
CA CYS A 324 -3.44 8.94 17.37
C CYS A 324 -2.64 10.24 17.56
N ASP A 325 -1.73 10.53 16.64
CA ASP A 325 -0.98 11.79 16.63
C ASP A 325 -1.76 12.89 15.90
N MET A 326 -2.59 12.52 14.92
CA MET A 326 -3.38 13.44 14.11
C MET A 326 -4.85 13.03 14.01
N ILE A 327 -5.73 14.03 13.91
CA ILE A 327 -7.16 13.91 13.64
C ILE A 327 -7.45 14.43 12.23
N LEU A 328 -8.14 13.62 11.42
CA LEU A 328 -8.66 14.02 10.12
C LEU A 328 -10.09 14.55 10.27
N VAL A 329 -10.35 15.75 9.76
CA VAL A 329 -11.68 16.39 9.73
C VAL A 329 -11.94 16.84 8.29
N GLY A 330 -12.50 15.95 7.46
CA GLY A 330 -12.65 16.16 6.03
C GLY A 330 -13.70 17.20 5.63
N HIS A 331 -14.74 17.41 6.45
CA HIS A 331 -15.89 18.22 6.04
C HIS A 331 -16.42 19.17 7.12
N GLY A 332 -16.79 20.38 6.69
CA GLY A 332 -17.44 21.41 7.51
C GLY A 332 -16.49 22.15 8.46
N LYS A 333 -16.23 23.44 8.18
CA LYS A 333 -15.38 24.32 9.00
C LYS A 333 -15.72 24.34 10.50
N ASP A 334 -17.00 24.17 10.85
CA ASP A 334 -17.47 24.19 12.24
C ASP A 334 -17.14 22.88 12.99
N ASN A 335 -16.91 21.78 12.27
CA ASN A 335 -16.32 20.56 12.83
C ASN A 335 -14.84 20.78 13.17
N VAL A 336 -14.11 21.53 12.35
CA VAL A 336 -12.69 21.87 12.56
C VAL A 336 -12.53 22.71 13.82
N SER A 337 -13.34 23.75 13.99
CA SER A 337 -13.35 24.58 15.20
C SER A 337 -13.77 23.78 16.43
N THR A 338 -14.76 22.90 16.29
CA THR A 338 -15.23 21.99 17.34
C THR A 338 -14.12 21.05 17.82
N VAL A 339 -13.40 20.41 16.89
CA VAL A 339 -12.28 19.51 17.20
C VAL A 339 -11.12 20.28 17.82
N TYR A 340 -10.67 21.38 17.21
CA TYR A 340 -9.58 22.20 17.73
C TYR A 340 -9.86 22.67 19.17
N ASN A 341 -11.03 23.25 19.42
CA ASN A 341 -11.40 23.76 20.74
C ASN A 341 -11.51 22.62 21.78
N SER A 342 -12.01 21.44 21.38
CA SER A 342 -12.08 20.28 22.28
C SER A 342 -10.71 19.75 22.67
N LEU A 343 -9.76 19.67 21.73
CA LEU A 343 -8.39 19.25 21.99
C LEU A 343 -7.63 20.29 22.84
N TYR A 344 -7.83 21.58 22.56
CA TYR A 344 -7.20 22.68 23.31
C TYR A 344 -7.65 22.73 24.76
N GLU A 345 -8.97 22.69 25.04
CA GLU A 345 -9.46 22.68 26.42
C GLU A 345 -9.12 21.37 27.14
N ALA A 346 -9.15 20.22 26.44
CA ALA A 346 -8.72 18.94 27.00
C ALA A 346 -7.21 18.91 27.34
N ALA A 347 -6.37 19.63 26.60
CA ALA A 347 -4.96 19.79 26.95
C ALA A 347 -4.76 20.71 28.16
N LYS A 348 -5.44 21.86 28.14
CA LYS A 348 -5.40 22.89 29.19
C LYS A 348 -5.92 22.41 30.55
N ASN A 349 -6.89 21.49 30.56
CA ASN A 349 -7.38 20.85 31.79
C ASN A 349 -6.72 19.47 32.08
N HIS A 350 -5.67 19.12 31.34
CA HIS A 350 -4.89 17.87 31.45
C HIS A 350 -5.66 16.55 31.22
N THR A 351 -6.88 16.59 30.64
CA THR A 351 -7.58 15.41 30.11
C THR A 351 -6.78 14.73 28.99
N ILE A 352 -6.03 15.51 28.21
CA ILE A 352 -4.90 15.05 27.40
C ILE A 352 -3.63 15.55 28.09
N LYS A 353 -2.69 14.64 28.38
CA LYS A 353 -1.41 15.02 29.00
C LYS A 353 -0.53 15.76 27.99
N GLU A 354 0.20 16.78 28.44
CA GLU A 354 1.15 17.53 27.60
C GLU A 354 2.18 16.62 26.93
N ASP A 355 2.74 15.65 27.67
CA ASP A 355 3.62 14.60 27.14
C ASP A 355 3.00 13.78 25.98
N THR A 356 1.68 13.61 25.94
CA THR A 356 0.98 12.94 24.82
C THR A 356 0.96 13.82 23.57
N ILE A 357 0.72 15.12 23.75
CA ILE A 357 0.73 16.13 22.69
C ILE A 357 2.14 16.27 22.13
N ASP A 358 3.13 16.43 23.01
CA ASP A 358 4.52 16.64 22.63
C ASP A 358 5.10 15.44 21.88
N LYS A 359 4.81 14.21 22.31
CA LYS A 359 5.19 12.99 21.56
C LYS A 359 4.52 12.91 20.19
N SER A 360 3.29 13.40 20.05
CA SER A 360 2.55 13.40 18.79
C SER A 360 3.09 14.45 17.82
N VAL A 361 3.24 15.69 18.30
CA VAL A 361 3.80 16.80 17.52
C VAL A 361 5.26 16.53 17.16
N TYR A 362 6.06 15.91 18.04
CA TYR A 362 7.42 15.47 17.72
C TYR A 362 7.44 14.53 16.50
N ARG A 363 6.54 13.54 16.41
CA ARG A 363 6.45 12.64 15.24
C ARG A 363 6.04 13.40 13.97
N ILE A 364 5.08 14.32 14.10
CA ILE A 364 4.60 15.15 13.00
C ILE A 364 5.74 16.02 12.45
N LEU A 365 6.44 16.76 13.31
CA LEU A 365 7.60 17.57 12.93
C LEU A 365 8.74 16.72 12.35
N SER A 366 9.06 15.58 12.98
CA SER A 366 10.04 14.61 12.47
C SER A 366 9.72 14.19 11.03
N LEU A 367 8.45 13.87 10.74
CA LEU A 367 8.03 13.44 9.41
C LEU A 367 8.07 14.59 8.39
N LYS A 368 7.66 15.81 8.78
CA LYS A 368 7.77 17.01 7.93
C LYS A 368 9.23 17.33 7.57
N ARG A 369 10.15 17.16 8.53
CA ARG A 369 11.60 17.33 8.30
C ARG A 369 12.19 16.20 7.45
N LYS A 370 11.78 14.94 7.67
CA LYS A 370 12.22 13.77 6.87
C LYS A 370 11.97 13.96 5.36
N TYR A 371 10.88 14.63 5.01
CA TYR A 371 10.47 14.89 3.63
C TYR A 371 10.81 16.32 3.14
N GLU A 372 11.58 17.09 3.94
CA GLU A 372 12.03 18.45 3.61
C GLU A 372 10.88 19.38 3.16
N LEU A 373 9.74 19.31 3.85
CA LEU A 373 8.55 20.06 3.43
C LEU A 373 8.80 21.58 3.52
N THR A 374 8.31 22.32 2.53
CA THR A 374 8.44 23.77 2.45
C THR A 374 7.14 24.42 1.98
N ASN A 375 7.00 25.73 2.20
CA ASN A 375 5.95 26.54 1.59
C ASN A 375 6.32 26.99 0.15
N HIS A 376 7.32 26.39 -0.51
CA HIS A 376 7.71 26.78 -1.87
C HIS A 376 6.64 26.41 -2.91
N HIS A 377 6.35 27.37 -3.79
CA HIS A 377 5.36 27.19 -4.86
C HIS A 377 5.85 26.18 -5.91
N VAL A 378 4.90 25.47 -6.53
CA VAL A 378 5.16 24.65 -7.72
C VAL A 378 4.83 25.45 -8.99
N PRO A 379 5.58 25.26 -10.09
CA PRO A 379 5.27 25.87 -11.38
C PRO A 379 4.02 25.23 -12.02
N PRO A 380 3.44 25.85 -13.07
CA PRO A 380 2.40 25.23 -13.88
C PRO A 380 2.79 23.83 -14.40
N VAL A 381 1.85 22.90 -14.38
CA VAL A 381 2.10 21.50 -14.78
C VAL A 381 2.14 21.34 -16.30
N ASN A 382 3.16 20.65 -16.81
CA ASN A 382 3.18 20.16 -18.19
C ASN A 382 2.41 18.82 -18.26
N ILE A 383 1.11 18.91 -18.56
CA ILE A 383 0.19 17.77 -18.58
C ILE A 383 0.57 16.73 -19.64
N THR A 384 0.97 17.16 -20.84
CA THR A 384 1.43 16.25 -21.91
C THR A 384 2.59 15.37 -21.43
N LYS A 385 3.61 15.97 -20.78
CA LYS A 385 4.76 15.23 -20.25
C LYS A 385 4.37 14.30 -19.09
N LEU A 386 3.44 14.71 -18.24
CA LEU A 386 2.93 13.91 -17.13
C LEU A 386 2.15 12.68 -17.65
N ASN A 387 1.21 12.90 -18.58
CA ASN A 387 0.42 11.85 -19.20
C ASN A 387 1.29 10.81 -19.91
N SER A 388 2.29 11.24 -20.69
CA SER A 388 3.25 10.30 -21.31
C SER A 388 4.12 9.53 -20.29
N GLN A 389 4.28 10.01 -19.05
CA GLN A 389 4.91 9.23 -17.98
C GLN A 389 3.94 8.19 -17.41
N ILE A 390 2.67 8.55 -17.22
CA ILE A 390 1.61 7.66 -16.73
C ILE A 390 1.32 6.54 -17.75
N GLU A 391 1.18 6.85 -19.04
CA GLU A 391 0.99 5.87 -20.12
C GLU A 391 2.10 4.80 -20.15
N ARG A 392 3.37 5.23 -20.01
CA ARG A 392 4.52 4.30 -19.92
C ARG A 392 4.51 3.45 -18.66
N ALA A 393 3.99 3.96 -17.54
CA ALA A 393 3.83 3.16 -16.34
C ALA A 393 2.70 2.15 -16.50
N ASN A 394 1.52 2.57 -17.00
CA ASN A 394 0.35 1.72 -17.22
C ASN A 394 0.64 0.58 -18.22
N SER A 395 1.39 0.85 -19.29
CA SER A 395 1.83 -0.16 -20.28
C SER A 395 2.98 -1.07 -19.83
N TYR A 396 3.57 -0.84 -18.65
CA TYR A 396 4.63 -1.70 -18.12
C TYR A 396 4.11 -3.12 -17.82
N SER A 397 2.83 -3.29 -17.46
CA SER A 397 2.27 -4.62 -17.25
C SER A 397 2.04 -5.41 -18.55
N SER A 398 1.66 -4.75 -19.65
CA SER A 398 1.39 -5.46 -20.90
C SER A 398 2.67 -5.98 -21.53
N SER A 399 3.75 -5.19 -21.51
CA SER A 399 5.07 -5.61 -22.00
C SER A 399 5.69 -6.77 -21.20
N THR A 400 5.55 -6.81 -19.87
CA THR A 400 6.09 -7.92 -19.06
C THR A 400 5.24 -9.19 -19.09
N ASN A 401 3.90 -9.07 -19.18
CA ASN A 401 3.04 -10.25 -19.30
C ASN A 401 3.12 -10.84 -20.72
N SER A 402 3.25 -10.00 -21.76
CA SER A 402 3.45 -10.48 -23.13
C SER A 402 4.73 -11.30 -23.26
N SER A 403 5.86 -10.86 -22.70
CA SER A 403 7.12 -11.62 -22.79
C SER A 403 7.11 -12.93 -22.00
N ALA A 404 6.48 -12.96 -20.81
CA ALA A 404 6.30 -14.19 -20.03
C ALA A 404 5.40 -15.21 -20.75
N LYS A 405 4.26 -14.76 -21.31
CA LYS A 405 3.38 -15.60 -22.13
C LYS A 405 4.09 -16.12 -23.38
N ALA A 406 4.78 -15.26 -24.12
CA ALA A 406 5.52 -15.65 -25.32
C ALA A 406 6.60 -16.70 -25.01
N SER A 407 7.29 -16.59 -23.86
CA SER A 407 8.23 -17.63 -23.41
C SER A 407 7.52 -18.96 -23.15
N LEU A 408 6.43 -18.95 -22.36
CA LEU A 408 5.63 -20.15 -22.07
C LEU A 408 5.13 -20.84 -23.35
N LEU A 409 4.59 -20.06 -24.29
CA LEU A 409 4.07 -20.59 -25.55
C LEU A 409 5.18 -21.13 -26.47
N LYS A 410 6.36 -20.49 -26.47
CA LYS A 410 7.55 -21.00 -27.15
C LYS A 410 8.07 -22.30 -26.53
N ASP A 411 8.00 -22.43 -25.21
CA ASP A 411 8.40 -23.66 -24.50
C ASP A 411 7.41 -24.79 -24.78
N ILE A 412 6.10 -24.53 -24.77
CA ILE A 412 5.06 -25.47 -25.22
C ILE A 412 5.31 -25.92 -26.66
N ALA A 413 5.55 -24.98 -27.59
CA ALA A 413 5.85 -25.30 -28.99
C ALA A 413 7.13 -26.15 -29.15
N THR A 414 8.14 -25.91 -28.31
CA THR A 414 9.41 -26.64 -28.33
C THR A 414 9.27 -28.05 -27.76
N LYS A 415 8.49 -28.21 -26.68
CA LYS A 415 8.14 -29.50 -26.06
C LYS A 415 7.24 -30.34 -26.97
N ALA A 416 6.20 -29.75 -27.57
CA ALA A 416 5.26 -30.43 -28.45
C ALA A 416 5.93 -31.06 -29.69
N LYS A 417 6.98 -30.42 -30.24
CA LYS A 417 7.81 -30.99 -31.33
C LYS A 417 8.53 -32.29 -30.97
N LYS A 418 8.71 -32.56 -29.67
CA LYS A 418 9.32 -33.80 -29.14
C LYS A 418 8.28 -34.81 -28.64
N GLY A 419 6.98 -34.47 -28.67
CA GLY A 419 5.92 -35.28 -28.07
C GLY A 419 5.77 -35.07 -26.55
N GLU A 420 6.38 -34.03 -26.00
CA GLU A 420 6.43 -33.72 -24.56
C GLU A 420 5.48 -32.55 -24.18
N ILE A 421 5.20 -32.38 -22.89
CA ILE A 421 4.55 -31.18 -22.32
C ILE A 421 5.49 -30.47 -21.32
N ILE A 422 5.14 -29.25 -20.90
CA ILE A 422 5.98 -28.47 -19.95
C ILE A 422 6.05 -29.09 -18.54
N ASN A 423 5.04 -29.88 -18.14
CA ASN A 423 4.97 -30.56 -16.84
C ASN A 423 5.48 -32.02 -16.87
N ALA A 424 6.02 -32.49 -17.99
CA ALA A 424 6.50 -33.86 -18.15
C ALA A 424 7.94 -33.93 -18.68
N GLU A 425 8.69 -34.90 -18.15
CA GLU A 425 10.06 -35.23 -18.56
C GLU A 425 10.08 -36.36 -19.60
N PHE A 426 8.91 -36.87 -20.00
CA PHE A 426 8.71 -37.91 -21.00
C PHE A 426 7.81 -37.46 -22.16
N HIS A 427 7.86 -38.23 -23.26
CA HIS A 427 7.13 -38.01 -24.50
C HIS A 427 6.07 -39.09 -24.77
N VAL A 428 5.09 -38.80 -25.63
CA VAL A 428 4.16 -39.83 -26.14
C VAL A 428 4.93 -40.97 -26.85
N GLY A 429 4.48 -42.21 -26.64
CA GLY A 429 5.08 -43.44 -27.17
C GLY A 429 5.79 -44.30 -26.12
N ILE A 430 5.97 -43.83 -24.88
CA ILE A 430 6.50 -44.65 -23.78
C ILE A 430 5.43 -45.54 -23.13
N THR A 431 5.87 -46.51 -22.33
CA THR A 431 4.97 -47.43 -21.61
C THR A 431 4.44 -46.85 -20.29
N MET A 432 3.28 -47.34 -19.85
CA MET A 432 2.71 -47.06 -18.52
C MET A 432 3.69 -47.35 -17.36
N ASP A 433 4.48 -48.41 -17.46
CA ASP A 433 5.47 -48.76 -16.42
C ASP A 433 6.60 -47.73 -16.32
N THR A 434 6.97 -47.09 -17.44
CA THR A 434 7.98 -46.02 -17.45
C THR A 434 7.44 -44.78 -16.72
N VAL A 435 6.20 -44.37 -16.98
CA VAL A 435 5.54 -43.26 -16.26
C VAL A 435 5.41 -43.57 -14.77
N ARG A 436 4.95 -44.79 -14.42
CA ARG A 436 4.79 -45.19 -13.01
C ARG A 436 6.12 -45.34 -12.26
N LYS A 437 7.21 -45.65 -12.96
CA LYS A 437 8.56 -45.67 -12.38
C LYS A 437 9.02 -44.27 -11.96
N GLU A 438 8.67 -43.24 -12.71
CA GLU A 438 9.03 -41.85 -12.37
C GLU A 438 8.06 -41.20 -11.38
N TRP A 439 6.75 -41.39 -11.55
CA TRP A 439 5.73 -40.63 -10.82
C TRP A 439 4.96 -41.43 -9.77
N GLY A 440 5.22 -42.73 -9.65
CA GLY A 440 4.43 -43.65 -8.84
C GLY A 440 3.08 -43.97 -9.50
N LYS A 441 2.16 -44.56 -8.73
CA LYS A 441 0.81 -44.88 -9.21
C LYS A 441 -0.05 -43.61 -9.29
N GLU A 442 -0.82 -43.50 -10.36
CA GLU A 442 -1.82 -42.47 -10.60
C GLU A 442 -2.89 -42.36 -9.49
N GLU A 443 -3.45 -41.16 -9.26
CA GLU A 443 -4.52 -40.98 -8.26
C GLU A 443 -5.89 -41.48 -8.76
N THR A 444 -6.18 -41.35 -10.06
CA THR A 444 -7.38 -41.94 -10.71
C THR A 444 -7.01 -42.48 -12.10
N SER A 445 -7.77 -43.48 -12.58
CA SER A 445 -7.53 -44.12 -13.88
C SER A 445 -8.85 -44.65 -14.45
N ASP A 446 -9.28 -44.12 -15.59
CA ASP A 446 -10.62 -44.35 -16.15
C ASP A 446 -10.54 -44.70 -17.64
N TYR A 447 -11.25 -45.74 -18.08
CA TYR A 447 -11.30 -46.12 -19.50
C TYR A 447 -12.38 -45.34 -20.25
N VAL A 448 -12.00 -44.63 -21.31
CA VAL A 448 -12.89 -43.80 -22.12
C VAL A 448 -13.12 -44.47 -23.47
N ALA A 449 -14.27 -45.10 -23.64
CA ALA A 449 -14.61 -45.89 -24.83
C ALA A 449 -14.53 -45.09 -26.15
N ALA A 450 -14.98 -43.83 -26.14
CA ALA A 450 -14.92 -42.93 -27.31
C ALA A 450 -13.48 -42.64 -27.77
N ALA A 451 -12.52 -42.65 -26.84
CA ALA A 451 -11.10 -42.44 -27.12
C ALA A 451 -10.29 -43.75 -27.22
N LYS A 452 -10.94 -44.91 -26.99
CA LYS A 452 -10.33 -46.26 -26.97
C LYS A 452 -9.08 -46.35 -26.09
N GLY A 453 -9.07 -45.66 -24.95
CA GLY A 453 -7.89 -45.52 -24.10
C GLY A 453 -8.20 -45.27 -22.63
N THR A 454 -7.20 -45.55 -21.79
CA THR A 454 -7.26 -45.36 -20.34
C THR A 454 -6.59 -44.06 -19.94
N PHE A 455 -7.33 -43.16 -19.30
CA PHE A 455 -6.88 -41.85 -18.86
C PHE A 455 -6.52 -41.89 -17.38
N SER A 456 -5.24 -41.69 -17.08
CA SER A 456 -4.70 -41.66 -15.72
C SER A 456 -4.35 -40.23 -15.30
N THR A 457 -4.86 -39.79 -14.15
CA THR A 457 -4.66 -38.42 -13.66
C THR A 457 -3.57 -38.38 -12.58
N TYR A 458 -2.63 -37.45 -12.76
CA TYR A 458 -1.56 -37.10 -11.81
C TYR A 458 -1.81 -35.68 -11.27
N ARG A 459 -2.71 -35.56 -10.29
CA ARG A 459 -3.24 -34.25 -9.81
C ARG A 459 -2.15 -33.35 -9.25
N LYS A 460 -1.20 -33.91 -8.49
CA LYS A 460 -0.05 -33.17 -7.93
C LYS A 460 0.96 -32.68 -8.99
N LYS A 461 0.87 -33.18 -10.23
CA LYS A 461 1.71 -32.77 -11.37
C LYS A 461 0.97 -31.85 -12.36
N HIS A 462 -0.35 -31.68 -12.20
CA HIS A 462 -1.24 -31.03 -13.16
C HIS A 462 -1.26 -31.71 -14.54
N VAL A 463 -1.17 -33.05 -14.56
CA VAL A 463 -1.10 -33.85 -15.81
C VAL A 463 -2.17 -34.94 -15.88
N VAL A 464 -2.69 -35.18 -17.08
CA VAL A 464 -3.41 -36.42 -17.44
C VAL A 464 -2.65 -37.13 -18.55
N VAL A 465 -2.50 -38.44 -18.47
CA VAL A 465 -1.87 -39.29 -19.50
C VAL A 465 -2.88 -40.31 -20.04
N ALA A 466 -2.85 -40.59 -21.34
CA ALA A 466 -3.77 -41.52 -21.99
C ALA A 466 -3.03 -42.69 -22.65
N TYR A 467 -3.39 -43.92 -22.28
CA TYR A 467 -2.76 -45.14 -22.78
C TYR A 467 -3.68 -45.93 -23.70
N ASN A 468 -3.12 -46.52 -24.76
CA ASN A 468 -3.84 -47.45 -25.63
C ASN A 468 -3.99 -48.83 -24.95
N LYS A 469 -4.63 -49.78 -25.65
CA LYS A 469 -4.79 -51.19 -25.23
C LYS A 469 -3.47 -51.95 -24.97
N GLU A 470 -2.34 -51.46 -25.49
CA GLU A 470 -0.99 -52.02 -25.34
C GLU A 470 -0.19 -51.27 -24.26
N HIS A 471 -0.85 -50.41 -23.48
CA HIS A 471 -0.26 -49.55 -22.44
C HIS A 471 0.81 -48.57 -22.96
N LEU A 472 0.77 -48.22 -24.25
CA LEU A 472 1.55 -47.15 -24.85
C LEU A 472 0.83 -45.81 -24.72
N LEU A 473 1.58 -44.80 -24.28
CA LEU A 473 1.11 -43.43 -24.07
C LEU A 473 0.86 -42.73 -25.42
N PHE A 474 -0.39 -42.39 -25.75
CA PHE A 474 -0.72 -41.72 -27.02
C PHE A 474 -1.09 -40.24 -26.86
N GLU A 475 -1.44 -39.78 -25.66
CA GLU A 475 -1.74 -38.38 -25.36
C GLU A 475 -1.27 -38.00 -23.94
N ILE A 476 -0.72 -36.79 -23.80
CA ILE A 476 -0.40 -36.16 -22.51
C ILE A 476 -1.07 -34.79 -22.46
N ARG A 477 -1.78 -34.48 -21.37
CA ARG A 477 -2.47 -33.19 -21.15
C ARG A 477 -1.86 -32.45 -19.96
N SER A 478 -1.61 -31.16 -20.10
CA SER A 478 -1.32 -30.25 -18.97
C SER A 478 -2.53 -29.37 -18.69
N PHE A 479 -2.92 -29.32 -17.41
CA PHE A 479 -3.91 -28.38 -16.86
C PHE A 479 -3.26 -27.46 -15.82
N ASP A 480 -1.98 -27.12 -16.02
CA ASP A 480 -1.22 -26.29 -15.07
C ASP A 480 -1.88 -24.91 -14.89
N PRO A 481 -2.06 -24.42 -13.64
CA PRO A 481 -2.64 -23.10 -13.38
C PRO A 481 -1.99 -21.92 -14.13
N ILE A 482 -0.73 -22.03 -14.56
CA ILE A 482 -0.03 -21.01 -15.37
C ILE A 482 -0.73 -20.75 -16.72
N LEU A 483 -1.41 -21.76 -17.27
CA LEU A 483 -2.10 -21.70 -18.56
C LEU A 483 -3.28 -20.71 -18.57
N ARG A 484 -3.92 -20.48 -17.42
CA ARG A 484 -5.14 -19.66 -17.30
C ARG A 484 -4.97 -18.19 -17.71
N ASN A 485 -3.74 -17.73 -17.89
CA ASN A 485 -3.44 -16.38 -18.38
C ASN A 485 -3.36 -16.30 -19.92
N VAL A 486 -3.38 -17.43 -20.63
CA VAL A 486 -3.26 -17.53 -22.09
C VAL A 486 -4.65 -17.41 -22.74
N THR A 487 -4.75 -16.58 -23.78
CA THR A 487 -5.93 -16.43 -24.63
C THR A 487 -5.74 -17.13 -25.98
N VAL A 488 -6.86 -17.30 -26.70
CA VAL A 488 -6.90 -17.70 -28.11
C VAL A 488 -5.99 -16.86 -29.00
N GLU A 489 -5.95 -15.55 -28.78
CA GLU A 489 -5.12 -14.61 -29.56
C GLU A 489 -3.63 -14.76 -29.23
N ASP A 490 -3.26 -15.01 -27.96
CA ASP A 490 -1.89 -15.33 -27.58
C ASP A 490 -1.40 -16.60 -28.32
N ILE A 491 -2.24 -17.64 -28.41
CA ILE A 491 -1.93 -18.88 -29.16
C ILE A 491 -1.74 -18.56 -30.65
N LYS A 492 -2.73 -17.94 -31.29
CA LYS A 492 -2.71 -17.64 -32.74
C LYS A 492 -1.52 -16.75 -33.12
N SER A 493 -1.11 -15.82 -32.24
CA SER A 493 0.07 -14.96 -32.45
C SER A 493 1.42 -15.68 -32.31
N ASN A 494 1.51 -16.73 -31.49
CA ASN A 494 2.78 -17.44 -31.22
C ASN A 494 2.96 -18.73 -32.05
N PHE A 495 1.87 -19.41 -32.38
CA PHE A 495 1.86 -20.65 -33.17
C PHE A 495 1.52 -20.40 -34.66
N GLY A 496 0.97 -19.23 -35.00
CA GLY A 496 0.52 -18.89 -36.35
C GLY A 496 -0.87 -19.45 -36.67
N LEU A 497 -1.15 -19.65 -37.96
CA LEU A 497 -2.42 -20.20 -38.43
C LEU A 497 -2.59 -21.66 -37.96
N PRO A 498 -3.71 -22.02 -37.30
CA PRO A 498 -3.95 -23.37 -36.83
C PRO A 498 -4.28 -24.33 -37.98
N ASN A 499 -4.05 -25.62 -37.75
CA ASN A 499 -4.51 -26.67 -38.67
C ASN A 499 -6.00 -26.99 -38.52
N SER A 500 -6.56 -26.72 -37.34
CA SER A 500 -7.98 -26.85 -37.05
C SER A 500 -8.35 -25.90 -35.91
N ASP A 501 -9.50 -25.26 -36.05
CA ASP A 501 -10.06 -24.28 -35.12
C ASP A 501 -11.57 -24.54 -35.13
N ILE A 502 -12.10 -25.14 -34.06
CA ILE A 502 -13.49 -25.65 -34.00
C ILE A 502 -14.15 -25.27 -32.68
N THR A 503 -15.46 -25.02 -32.71
CA THR A 503 -16.29 -24.91 -31.51
C THR A 503 -17.09 -26.21 -31.33
N THR A 504 -17.05 -26.81 -30.14
CA THR A 504 -17.84 -28.02 -29.82
C THR A 504 -19.29 -27.69 -29.47
N GLU A 505 -20.17 -28.68 -29.50
CA GLU A 505 -21.57 -28.55 -29.05
C GLU A 505 -21.69 -28.13 -27.57
N ASN A 506 -20.64 -28.38 -26.76
CA ASN A 506 -20.53 -27.95 -25.37
C ASN A 506 -20.02 -26.51 -25.22
N ASN A 507 -19.84 -25.77 -26.32
CA ASN A 507 -19.27 -24.43 -26.39
C ASN A 507 -17.81 -24.35 -25.92
N GLU A 508 -16.96 -25.30 -26.33
CA GLU A 508 -15.51 -25.23 -26.15
C GLU A 508 -14.84 -24.86 -27.49
N GLU A 509 -13.94 -23.86 -27.50
CA GLU A 509 -13.08 -23.58 -28.65
C GLU A 509 -11.82 -24.45 -28.57
N ILE A 510 -11.54 -25.24 -29.61
CA ILE A 510 -10.42 -26.18 -29.69
C ILE A 510 -9.54 -25.81 -30.88
N ILE A 511 -8.29 -25.43 -30.59
CA ILE A 511 -7.30 -24.98 -31.57
C ILE A 511 -6.18 -26.03 -31.66
N SER A 512 -5.86 -26.51 -32.85
CA SER A 512 -4.90 -27.61 -33.07
C SER A 512 -3.78 -27.25 -34.06
N TYR A 513 -2.56 -27.69 -33.76
CA TYR A 513 -1.36 -27.52 -34.59
C TYR A 513 -0.59 -28.84 -34.74
N SER A 514 0.06 -29.05 -35.89
CA SER A 514 0.74 -30.30 -36.24
C SER A 514 2.25 -30.16 -36.30
N TYR A 515 2.96 -30.94 -35.48
CA TYR A 515 4.41 -31.11 -35.48
C TYR A 515 4.74 -32.57 -35.76
N ARG A 516 4.55 -33.02 -37.01
CA ARG A 516 4.65 -34.43 -37.43
C ARG A 516 5.83 -35.15 -36.74
N PRO A 517 5.61 -36.26 -36.02
CA PRO A 517 4.38 -37.07 -35.98
C PRO A 517 3.31 -36.61 -34.96
N TYR A 518 3.52 -35.52 -34.23
CA TYR A 518 2.66 -35.10 -33.12
C TYR A 518 1.65 -34.02 -33.50
N THR A 519 0.58 -33.92 -32.70
CA THR A 519 -0.42 -32.84 -32.72
C THR A 519 -0.49 -32.22 -31.33
N VAL A 520 -0.48 -30.88 -31.25
CA VAL A 520 -0.81 -30.13 -30.03
C VAL A 520 -2.22 -29.55 -30.15
N LYS A 521 -3.01 -29.63 -29.07
CA LYS A 521 -4.37 -29.09 -28.98
C LYS A 521 -4.50 -28.17 -27.77
N PHE A 522 -5.21 -27.06 -27.92
CA PHE A 522 -5.53 -26.11 -26.86
C PHE A 522 -7.05 -26.05 -26.69
N VAL A 523 -7.56 -26.11 -25.46
CA VAL A 523 -9.01 -26.19 -25.17
C VAL A 523 -9.44 -25.02 -24.29
N PHE A 524 -10.44 -24.27 -24.76
CA PHE A 524 -10.98 -23.07 -24.13
C PHE A 524 -12.49 -23.22 -23.86
N PRO A 525 -12.93 -23.46 -22.61
CA PRO A 525 -14.35 -23.53 -22.29
C PRO A 525 -15.01 -22.14 -22.29
N ASN A 526 -15.98 -21.91 -23.18
CA ASN A 526 -16.57 -20.59 -23.40
C ASN A 526 -17.87 -20.38 -22.60
N HIS A 527 -17.85 -20.64 -21.29
CA HIS A 527 -19.06 -20.58 -20.46
C HIS A 527 -19.40 -19.18 -19.92
N ASN A 528 -18.48 -18.21 -19.87
CA ASN A 528 -18.67 -16.92 -19.18
C ASN A 528 -17.92 -15.72 -19.82
N GLN A 529 -17.95 -15.57 -21.15
CA GLN A 529 -17.43 -14.39 -21.89
C GLN A 529 -15.93 -14.07 -21.72
N GLN A 530 -15.12 -14.94 -21.12
CA GLN A 530 -13.67 -14.83 -21.14
C GLN A 530 -13.05 -16.23 -21.34
N ALA A 531 -12.78 -16.57 -22.59
CA ALA A 531 -12.16 -17.83 -22.99
C ALA A 531 -10.70 -17.90 -22.53
N ILE A 532 -10.47 -18.50 -21.36
CA ILE A 532 -9.15 -18.82 -20.82
C ILE A 532 -8.76 -20.25 -21.16
N LEU A 533 -7.48 -20.51 -21.38
CA LEU A 533 -6.98 -21.87 -21.64
C LEU A 533 -7.18 -22.74 -20.39
N ASP A 534 -7.98 -23.81 -20.51
CA ASP A 534 -8.21 -24.77 -19.43
C ASP A 534 -7.09 -25.81 -19.39
N HIS A 535 -6.83 -26.43 -20.53
CA HIS A 535 -5.73 -27.38 -20.70
C HIS A 535 -5.22 -27.38 -22.15
N TYR A 536 -4.02 -27.90 -22.32
CA TYR A 536 -3.50 -28.25 -23.64
C TYR A 536 -3.02 -29.71 -23.63
N SER A 537 -3.04 -30.37 -24.79
CA SER A 537 -2.53 -31.73 -24.94
C SER A 537 -1.58 -31.89 -26.11
N VAL A 538 -0.68 -32.85 -25.99
CA VAL A 538 0.20 -33.32 -27.07
C VAL A 538 -0.10 -34.80 -27.28
N SER A 539 -0.44 -35.16 -28.51
CA SER A 539 -0.79 -36.53 -28.90
C SER A 539 -0.05 -36.98 -30.16
N SER A 540 0.19 -38.29 -30.26
CA SER A 540 0.53 -38.96 -31.51
C SER A 540 -0.71 -39.66 -32.07
N PRO A 541 -0.84 -39.85 -33.40
CA PRO A 541 -1.82 -40.77 -33.96
C PRO A 541 -1.72 -42.15 -33.27
N PRO A 542 -2.85 -42.80 -32.96
CA PRO A 542 -2.82 -44.22 -32.59
C PRO A 542 -2.17 -45.00 -33.73
N LYS A 543 -1.16 -45.81 -33.41
CA LYS A 543 -0.62 -46.83 -34.32
C LYS A 543 -1.52 -48.06 -34.32
#